data_AF-A0A1H0A0R8-F1
#
_entry.id   AF-A0A1H0A0R8-F1
#
_cell.length_a   1.000
_cell.length_b   1.000
_cell.length_c   1.000
_cell.angle_alpha   90.00
_cell.angle_beta   90.00
_cell.angle_gamma   90.00
#
_symmetry.space_group_name_H-M   'P 1'
#
loop_
_entity.id
_entity.type
_entity.pdbx_description
1 polymer ?
#
loop_
_entity_poly.entity_id
_entity_poly.type
_entity_poly.pdbx_seq_one_letter_code
_entity_poly.pdbx_strand_id
1 'polypeptide(L)' 'MVEKRIKKLYNRLMALGYSPFHVEIILQETIGIPDITSVEGGRKEDIIRVLEQYEKLGTEYMTAYSK' A
#
# COMPACT_ATOMS: atom_id res chain seq x y z
N MET A 1 14.79 -0.51 -8.92
CA MET A 1 14.79 -0.13 -7.47
C MET A 1 13.38 0.12 -6.95
N VAL A 2 12.55 0.89 -7.67
CA VAL A 2 11.19 1.29 -7.28
C VAL A 2 10.22 0.09 -7.09
N GLU A 3 10.20 -0.86 -8.02
CA GLU A 3 9.32 -2.05 -7.93
C GLU A 3 9.60 -2.93 -6.71
N LYS A 4 10.88 -3.06 -6.31
CA LYS A 4 11.25 -3.79 -5.09
C LYS A 4 10.69 -3.10 -3.83
N ARG A 5 10.65 -1.76 -3.80
CA ARG A 5 10.07 -0.98 -2.70
C ARG A 5 8.56 -1.16 -2.65
N ILE A 6 7.88 -1.06 -3.78
CA ILE A 6 6.44 -1.29 -3.90
C ILE A 6 6.09 -2.70 -3.40
N LYS A 7 6.79 -3.74 -3.87
CA LYS A 7 6.57 -5.12 -3.42
C LYS A 7 6.80 -5.29 -1.91
N LYS A 8 7.81 -4.62 -1.35
CA LYS A 8 8.08 -4.66 0.09
C LYS A 8 6.92 -4.04 0.89
N LEU A 9 6.45 -2.86 0.49
CA LEU A 9 5.34 -2.17 1.15
C LEU A 9 4.04 -2.97 1.05
N TYR A 10 3.75 -3.50 -0.13
CA TYR A 10 2.62 -4.40 -0.36
C TYR A 10 2.64 -5.60 0.60
N ASN A 11 3.78 -6.29 0.70
CA ASN A 11 3.91 -7.43 1.62
C ASN A 11 3.73 -7.03 3.10
N ARG A 12 4.17 -5.82 3.48
CA ARG A 12 3.96 -5.33 4.85
C ARG A 12 2.49 -5.06 5.13
N LEU A 13 1.76 -4.49 4.19
CA LEU A 13 0.31 -4.35 4.31
C LEU A 13 -0.37 -5.73 4.45
N MET A 14 0.06 -6.74 3.71
CA MET A 14 -0.47 -8.10 3.92
C MET A 14 -0.22 -8.61 5.33
N ALA A 15 0.96 -8.36 5.89
CA ALA A 15 1.30 -8.72 7.28
C ALA A 15 0.49 -7.94 8.32
N LEU A 16 0.00 -6.74 7.99
CA LEU A 16 -0.90 -5.94 8.80
C LEU A 16 -2.38 -6.37 8.67
N GLY A 17 -2.68 -7.39 7.85
CA GLY A 17 -4.03 -7.94 7.67
C GLY A 17 -4.81 -7.34 6.51
N TYR A 18 -4.20 -6.49 5.67
CA TYR A 18 -4.83 -6.08 4.42
C TYR A 18 -4.87 -7.26 3.45
N SER A 19 -5.97 -7.41 2.70
CA SER A 19 -6.04 -8.36 1.59
C SER A 19 -5.55 -7.69 0.31
N PRO A 20 -5.17 -8.44 -0.73
CA PRO A 20 -4.87 -7.89 -2.05
C PRO A 20 -5.95 -6.95 -2.57
N PHE A 21 -7.21 -7.34 -2.40
CA PHE A 21 -8.38 -6.55 -2.79
C PHE A 21 -8.47 -5.23 -2.02
N HIS A 22 -8.17 -5.22 -0.71
CA HIS A 22 -8.14 -3.96 0.05
C HIS A 22 -7.08 -3.00 -0.50
N VAL A 23 -5.92 -3.51 -0.91
CA VAL A 23 -4.86 -2.67 -1.46
C VAL A 23 -5.24 -2.11 -2.82
N GLU A 24 -5.88 -2.89 -3.68
CA GLU A 24 -6.43 -2.40 -4.97
C GLU A 24 -7.47 -1.30 -4.76
N ILE A 25 -8.43 -1.51 -3.85
CA ILE A 25 -9.42 -0.48 -3.50
C ILE A 25 -8.75 0.79 -2.97
N ILE A 26 -7.76 0.66 -2.09
CA ILE A 26 -7.01 1.81 -1.57
C ILE A 26 -6.35 2.61 -2.71
N LEU A 27 -5.70 1.93 -3.66
CA LEU A 27 -5.04 2.58 -4.79
C LEU A 27 -6.06 3.23 -5.74
N GLN A 28 -7.17 2.55 -6.01
CA GLN A 28 -8.23 3.05 -6.87
C GLN A 28 -8.89 4.30 -6.28
N GLU A 29 -9.24 4.26 -5.00
CA GLU A 29 -9.91 5.37 -4.32
C GLU A 29 -8.98 6.56 -4.05
N THR A 30 -7.68 6.32 -3.82
CA THR A 30 -6.75 7.40 -3.44
C THR A 30 -6.12 8.08 -4.66
N ILE A 31 -5.76 7.31 -5.70
CA ILE A 31 -5.00 7.81 -6.86
C ILE A 31 -5.55 7.36 -8.21
N GLY A 32 -6.73 6.71 -8.23
CA GLY A 32 -7.39 6.28 -9.47
C GLY A 32 -6.63 5.21 -10.24
N ILE A 33 -5.87 4.35 -9.54
CA ILE A 33 -5.13 3.25 -10.13
C ILE A 33 -5.78 1.92 -9.72
N PRO A 34 -6.25 1.11 -10.69
CA PRO A 34 -7.01 -0.11 -10.37
C PRO A 34 -6.15 -1.21 -9.78
N ASP A 35 -4.87 -1.26 -10.15
CA ASP A 35 -3.96 -2.30 -9.67
C ASP A 35 -2.49 -1.85 -9.71
N ILE A 36 -1.67 -2.56 -8.93
CA ILE A 36 -0.24 -2.26 -8.74
C ILE A 36 0.63 -2.55 -9.97
N THR A 37 0.09 -3.27 -10.95
CA THR A 37 0.77 -3.69 -12.19
C THR A 37 0.48 -2.76 -13.37
N SER A 38 -0.62 -2.00 -13.33
CA SER A 38 -1.10 -1.06 -14.37
C SER A 38 -0.23 0.20 -14.57
N VAL A 39 0.98 0.21 -14.03
CA VAL A 39 1.72 1.44 -13.75
C VAL A 39 2.81 1.64 -14.80
N GLU A 40 2.44 2.28 -15.91
CA GLU A 40 3.43 2.86 -16.81
C GLU A 40 4.17 4.01 -16.12
N GLY A 41 5.48 3.83 -15.92
CA GLY A 41 6.52 4.84 -15.71
C GLY A 41 6.35 5.86 -14.58
N GLY A 42 5.31 6.70 -14.63
CA GLY A 42 5.20 7.96 -13.88
C GLY A 42 4.48 7.90 -12.54
N ARG A 43 3.62 6.90 -12.29
CA ARG A 43 2.79 6.88 -11.06
C ARG A 43 3.33 5.98 -9.94
N LYS A 44 4.53 5.43 -10.11
CA LYS A 44 5.12 4.51 -9.13
C LYS A 44 5.42 5.19 -7.79
N GLU A 45 5.75 6.49 -7.81
CA GLU A 45 5.96 7.27 -6.58
C GLU A 45 4.66 7.52 -5.81
N ASP A 46 3.55 7.77 -6.52
CA ASP A 46 2.25 7.94 -5.88
C ASP A 46 1.79 6.67 -5.18
N ILE A 47 1.99 5.51 -5.82
CA ILE A 47 1.73 4.21 -5.22
C ILE A 47 2.57 4.01 -3.96
N ILE A 48 3.86 4.33 -4.00
CA ILE A 48 4.71 4.24 -2.81
C ILE A 48 4.16 5.11 -1.68
N ARG A 49 3.79 6.36 -1.96
CA ARG A 49 3.25 7.28 -0.95
C ARG A 49 1.98 6.75 -0.32
N VAL A 50 1.05 6.23 -1.12
CA VAL A 50 -0.19 5.64 -0.61
C VAL A 50 0.10 4.42 0.25
N LEU A 51 0.92 3.48 -0.21
CA LEU A 51 1.23 2.28 0.56
C LEU A 51 1.95 2.60 1.89
N GLU A 52 2.84 3.59 1.90
CA GLU A 52 3.53 4.06 3.12
C GLU A 52 2.57 4.70 4.12
N GLN A 53 1.60 5.48 3.64
CA GLN A 53 0.57 6.07 4.48
C GLN A 53 -0.26 4.98 5.19
N TYR A 54 -0.71 3.97 4.45
CA TYR A 54 -1.51 2.89 5.01
C TYR A 54 -0.70 1.92 5.88
N GLU A 55 0.58 1.71 5.59
CA GLU A 55 1.49 0.97 6.47
C GLU A 55 1.60 1.66 7.83
N LYS A 56 1.78 2.99 7.83
CA LYS A 56 1.85 3.79 9.06
C LYS A 56 0.55 3.70 9.86
N LEU A 57 -0.60 3.88 9.21
CA LEU A 57 -1.92 3.78 9.85
C LEU A 57 -2.16 2.40 10.47
N GLY A 58 -1.86 1.33 9.72
CA GLY A 58 -2.01 -0.05 10.22
C GLY A 58 -1.08 -0.35 11.40
N THR A 59 0.16 0.15 11.36
CA THR A 59 1.13 0.00 12.46
C THR A 59 0.69 0.76 13.72
N GLU A 60 0.20 1.99 13.55
CA GLU A 60 -0.34 2.81 14.65
C GLU A 60 -1.56 2.14 15.28
N TYR A 61 -2.47 1.60 14.47
CA TYR A 61 -3.62 0.84 14.94
C TYR A 61 -3.18 -0.39 15.75
N MET A 62 -2.31 -1.24 15.20
CA MET A 62 -1.81 -2.41 15.94
C MET A 62 -1.14 -2.02 17.26
N THR A 63 -0.36 -0.95 17.27
CA THR A 63 0.31 -0.46 18.49
C THR A 63 -0.69 0.07 19.52
N ALA A 64 -1.74 0.77 19.09
CA ALA A 64 -2.77 1.30 19.98
C ALA A 64 -3.65 0.21 20.62
N TYR A 65 -3.89 -0.90 19.91
CA TYR A 65 -4.79 -1.97 20.33
C TYR A 65 -4.08 -3.24 20.85
N SER A 66 -2.74 -3.25 20.95
CA SER A 66 -1.96 -4.34 21.57
C SER A 66 -1.78 -4.19 23.10
N LYS A 67 -2.71 -3.49 23.79
CA LYS A 67 -2.68 -3.27 25.25
C LYS A 67 -3.74 -4.06 25.98
#